data_AF-A0A538L3H4-F1
#
_entry.id   AF-A0A538L3H4-F1
#
_cell.length_a   1.000
_cell.length_b   1.000
_cell.length_c   1.000
_cell.angle_alpha   90.00
_cell.angle_beta   90.00
_cell.angle_gamma   90.00
#
_symmetry.space_group_name_H-M   'P 1'
#
loop_
_entity.id
_entity.type
_entity.pdbx_description
1 polymer ?
#
loop_
_entity_poly.entity_id
_entity_poly.type
_entity_poly.pdbx_seq_one_letter_code
_entity_poly.pdbx_strand_id
1 'polypeptide(L)'
;MGSSLVLIRVDTTKLKLPEGRASWAPEGILAYSKICTHAGCAVALYRKPTFPVLEPQDALVCPCHYSTFDPFTGGTVTYGPAGRPLPQLPLEIDADGNLRAAGNFSQRVGPSWWNVRSRPTND
;
A
#
# COMPACT_ATOMS: atom_id res chain seq x y z
N MET A 1 9.94 17.92 -6.25
CA MET A 1 8.78 17.13 -5.78
C MET A 1 9.24 15.69 -5.60
N GLY A 2 9.10 15.12 -4.40
CA GLY A 2 9.50 13.73 -4.13
C GLY A 2 8.53 12.72 -4.74
N SER A 3 8.95 11.46 -4.88
CA SER A 3 8.12 10.38 -5.43
C SER A 3 6.83 10.18 -4.63
N SER A 4 5.72 9.90 -5.34
CA SER A 4 4.41 9.61 -4.74
C SER A 4 4.20 8.12 -4.44
N LEU A 5 5.31 7.39 -4.25
CA LEU A 5 5.34 5.95 -4.05
C LEU A 5 6.14 5.59 -2.80
N VAL A 6 5.71 4.54 -2.10
CA VAL A 6 6.45 3.85 -1.07
C VAL A 6 6.80 2.46 -1.59
N LEU A 7 8.10 2.14 -1.62
CA LEU A 7 8.62 0.83 -1.98
C LEU A 7 9.16 0.16 -0.71
N ILE A 8 8.73 -1.08 -0.45
CA ILE A 8 9.21 -1.88 0.67
C ILE A 8 9.51 -3.29 0.18
N ARG A 9 10.42 -4.00 0.86
CA ARG A 9 10.61 -5.44 0.69
C ARG A 9 10.22 -6.14 1.98
N VAL A 10 9.43 -7.19 1.88
CA VAL A 10 8.92 -7.94 3.03
C VAL A 10 9.15 -9.44 2.88
N ASP A 11 8.99 -10.16 3.98
CA ASP A 11 8.98 -11.63 3.99
C ASP A 11 7.74 -12.15 3.24
N THR A 12 7.99 -12.90 2.16
CA THR A 12 6.95 -13.43 1.27
C THR A 12 6.03 -14.43 1.96
N THR A 13 6.49 -15.11 3.01
CA THR A 13 5.69 -16.08 3.78
C THR A 13 4.53 -15.44 4.55
N LYS A 14 4.61 -14.12 4.77
CA LYS A 14 3.60 -13.34 5.50
C LYS A 14 2.55 -12.72 4.57
N LEU A 15 2.74 -12.78 3.26
CA LEU A 15 1.84 -12.14 2.30
C LEU A 15 0.48 -12.84 2.25
N LYS A 16 -0.57 -12.05 2.40
CA LYS A 16 -1.98 -12.45 2.28
C LYS A 16 -2.68 -11.46 1.36
N LEU A 17 -2.14 -11.29 0.16
CA LEU A 17 -2.62 -10.30 -0.79
C LEU A 17 -4.02 -10.66 -1.32
N PRO A 18 -4.82 -9.66 -1.73
CA PRO A 18 -6.11 -9.90 -2.39
C PRO A 18 -5.97 -10.80 -3.63
N GLU A 19 -7.08 -11.48 -3.97
CA GLU A 19 -7.16 -12.32 -5.16
C GLU A 19 -6.69 -11.57 -6.42
N GLY A 20 -5.95 -12.26 -7.30
CA GLY A 20 -5.38 -11.69 -8.52
C GLY A 20 -4.13 -10.82 -8.31
N ARG A 21 -3.67 -10.60 -7.07
CA ARG A 21 -2.48 -9.76 -6.78
C ARG A 21 -1.25 -10.53 -6.31
N ALA A 22 -1.30 -11.87 -6.29
CA ALA A 22 -0.18 -12.69 -5.82
C ALA A 22 1.12 -12.42 -6.61
N SER A 23 1.03 -12.15 -7.91
CA SER A 23 2.18 -11.85 -8.77
C SER A 23 2.69 -10.41 -8.68
N TRP A 24 1.99 -9.51 -7.97
CA TRP A 24 2.32 -8.09 -7.92
C TRP A 24 3.49 -7.76 -6.99
N ALA A 25 4.07 -8.77 -6.33
CA ALA A 25 5.07 -8.63 -5.29
C ALA A 25 6.34 -9.45 -5.59
N PRO A 26 7.03 -9.22 -6.72
CA PRO A 26 8.22 -9.99 -7.10
C PRO A 26 9.26 -9.89 -5.99
N GLU A 27 9.81 -11.03 -5.56
CA GLU A 27 10.77 -11.11 -4.44
C GLU A 27 10.30 -10.45 -3.13
N GLY A 28 8.99 -10.33 -2.91
CA GLY A 28 8.43 -9.64 -1.75
C GLY A 28 8.55 -8.12 -1.81
N ILE A 29 8.90 -7.56 -2.97
CA ILE A 29 8.91 -6.11 -3.20
C ILE A 29 7.48 -5.64 -3.44
N LEU A 30 7.01 -4.71 -2.63
CA LEU A 30 5.68 -4.11 -2.72
C LEU A 30 5.79 -2.61 -2.97
N ALA A 31 4.94 -2.10 -3.86
CA ALA A 31 4.75 -0.67 -4.06
C ALA A 31 3.33 -0.24 -3.67
N TYR A 32 3.25 0.85 -2.91
CA TYR A 32 1.99 1.50 -2.53
C TYR A 32 2.06 2.99 -2.83
N SER A 33 0.89 3.61 -3.04
CA SER A 33 0.82 5.07 -3.10
C SER A 33 1.30 5.69 -1.79
N LYS A 34 2.11 6.74 -1.88
CA LYS A 34 2.50 7.55 -0.72
C LYS A 34 1.38 8.49 -0.27
N ILE A 35 0.27 8.60 -1.01
CA ILE A 35 -0.77 9.58 -0.72
C ILE A 35 -1.87 8.93 0.12
N CYS A 36 -2.03 9.39 1.36
CA CYS A 36 -2.98 8.86 2.31
C CYS A 36 -4.43 9.04 1.81
N THR A 37 -5.21 7.98 1.94
CA THR A 37 -6.59 7.92 1.46
C THR A 37 -7.62 8.60 2.36
N HIS A 38 -7.16 9.15 3.48
CA HIS A 38 -7.93 10.07 4.31
C HIS A 38 -8.01 11.45 3.64
N ALA A 39 -6.97 12.27 3.85
CA ALA A 39 -6.94 13.69 3.48
C ALA A 39 -5.71 14.06 2.62
N GLY A 40 -5.02 13.08 2.00
CA GLY A 40 -3.97 13.34 1.02
C GLY A 40 -2.57 13.61 1.58
N CYS A 41 -2.38 13.57 2.91
CA CYS A 41 -1.03 13.62 3.50
C CYS A 41 -0.11 12.53 2.97
N ALA A 42 1.20 12.79 2.96
CA ALA A 42 2.19 11.76 2.66
C ALA A 42 2.23 10.69 3.76
N VAL A 43 2.11 9.42 3.39
CA VAL A 43 2.44 8.25 4.21
C VAL A 43 3.96 8.17 4.28
N ALA A 44 4.53 8.55 5.43
CA ALA A 44 5.97 8.80 5.55
C ALA A 44 6.65 7.95 6.64
N LEU A 45 5.89 7.18 7.39
CA LEU A 45 6.41 6.36 8.48
C LEU A 45 6.24 4.88 8.13
N TYR A 46 7.28 4.10 8.42
CA TYR A 46 7.24 2.64 8.39
C TYR A 46 7.47 2.15 9.81
N ARG A 47 6.47 1.50 10.38
CA ARG A 47 6.49 1.03 11.77
C ARG A 47 6.95 -0.41 11.81
N LYS A 48 7.94 -0.70 12.64
CA LYS A 48 8.31 -2.04 13.08
C LYS A 48 7.67 -2.31 14.46
N PRO A 49 7.06 -3.49 14.69
CA PRO A 49 6.53 -3.87 15.99
C PRO A 49 7.54 -3.74 17.13
N THR A 50 7.21 -2.98 18.16
CA THR A 50 7.95 -2.99 19.44
C THR A 50 7.13 -3.63 20.56
N PHE A 51 5.81 -3.67 20.41
CA PHE A 51 4.87 -4.32 21.32
C PHE A 51 3.91 -5.23 20.53
N PRO A 52 4.29 -6.51 20.27
CA PRO A 52 3.58 -7.39 19.32
C PRO A 52 2.09 -7.63 19.62
N VAL A 53 1.67 -7.49 20.88
CA VAL A 53 0.26 -7.63 21.28
C VAL A 53 -0.61 -6.53 20.67
N LEU A 54 -0.08 -5.30 20.53
CA LEU A 54 -0.79 -4.15 19.97
C LEU A 54 -0.42 -3.90 18.50
N GLU A 55 0.75 -4.36 18.09
CA GLU A 55 1.34 -4.11 16.77
C GLU A 55 1.87 -5.44 16.21
N PRO A 56 0.99 -6.33 15.71
CA PRO A 56 1.39 -7.69 15.37
C PRO A 56 2.36 -7.78 14.18
N GLN A 57 2.46 -6.72 13.35
CA GLN A 57 3.28 -6.70 12.14
C GLN A 57 3.65 -5.28 11.71
N ASP A 58 4.55 -5.21 10.74
CA ASP A 58 4.99 -3.95 10.15
C ASP A 58 3.83 -3.21 9.48
N ALA A 59 3.89 -1.88 9.47
CA ALA A 59 2.82 -1.07 8.89
C ALA A 59 3.32 0.20 8.22
N LEU A 60 2.57 0.66 7.23
CA LEU A 60 2.72 1.99 6.64
C LEU A 60 1.83 2.97 7.40
N VAL A 61 2.39 4.07 7.89
CA VAL A 61 1.68 5.01 8.76
C VAL A 61 1.70 6.43 8.21
N CYS A 62 0.52 7.04 8.14
CA CYS A 62 0.37 8.46 7.85
C CYS A 62 0.54 9.27 9.15
N PRO A 63 1.51 10.20 9.24
CA PRO A 63 1.80 10.93 10.47
C PRO A 63 0.73 11.97 10.83
N CYS A 64 -0.13 12.38 9.89
CA CYS A 64 -1.11 13.45 10.15
C CYS A 64 -2.18 13.04 11.16
N HIS A 65 -2.73 11.82 11.03
CA HIS A 65 -3.84 11.32 11.85
C HIS A 65 -3.71 9.82 12.13
N TYR A 66 -2.49 9.29 12.03
CA TYR A 66 -2.14 7.90 12.32
C TYR A 66 -2.92 6.84 11.55
N SER A 67 -3.49 7.18 10.38
CA SER A 67 -4.01 6.15 9.48
C SER A 67 -2.91 5.14 9.19
N THR A 68 -3.20 3.89 9.53
CA THR A 68 -2.24 2.79 9.50
C THR A 68 -2.72 1.78 8.48
N PHE A 69 -1.83 1.37 7.59
CA PHE A 69 -2.11 0.48 6.49
C PHE A 69 -1.23 -0.76 6.61
N ASP A 70 -1.84 -1.93 6.45
CA ASP A 70 -1.18 -3.21 6.42
C ASP A 70 -0.68 -3.53 4.99
N PRO A 71 0.64 -3.50 4.75
CA PRO A 71 1.18 -3.81 3.42
C PRO A 71 1.07 -5.29 3.05
N PHE A 72 0.87 -6.21 4.00
CA PHE A 72 0.82 -7.65 3.74
C PHE A 72 -0.54 -8.10 3.20
N THR A 73 -1.58 -7.28 3.38
CA THR A 73 -2.97 -7.55 2.96
C THR A 73 -3.47 -6.56 1.91
N GLY A 74 -2.58 -6.08 1.04
CA GLY A 74 -2.96 -5.18 -0.06
C GLY A 74 -3.25 -3.74 0.38
N GLY A 75 -2.65 -3.28 1.47
CA GLY A 75 -2.77 -1.90 1.96
C GLY A 75 -4.00 -1.67 2.83
N THR A 76 -4.59 -2.70 3.42
CA THR A 76 -5.81 -2.61 4.23
C THR A 76 -5.65 -1.63 5.39
N VAL A 77 -6.69 -0.82 5.66
CA VAL A 77 -6.67 0.11 6.79
C VAL A 77 -6.86 -0.68 8.09
N THR A 78 -5.92 -0.56 9.02
CA THR A 78 -5.98 -1.24 10.33
C THR A 78 -6.21 -0.27 11.48
N TYR A 79 -5.97 1.04 11.28
CA TYR A 79 -6.21 2.08 12.28
C TYR A 79 -6.41 3.46 11.64
N GLY A 80 -7.02 4.38 12.39
CA GLY A 80 -7.17 5.78 12.02
C GLY A 80 -8.27 6.06 10.98
N PRO A 81 -8.38 7.31 10.50
CA PRO A 81 -9.56 7.78 9.76
C PRO A 81 -9.57 7.47 8.25
N ALA A 82 -8.58 6.77 7.71
CA ALA A 82 -8.55 6.45 6.29
C ALA A 82 -9.73 5.56 5.90
N GLY A 83 -10.47 5.98 4.88
CA GLY A 83 -11.71 5.32 4.48
C GLY A 83 -11.54 4.17 3.49
N ARG A 84 -10.34 3.89 2.99
CA ARG A 84 -10.09 2.83 2.00
C ARG A 84 -8.63 2.37 2.05
N PRO A 85 -8.31 1.17 1.54
CA PRO A 85 -6.94 0.67 1.49
C PRO A 85 -6.00 1.64 0.77
N LEU A 86 -4.71 1.57 1.06
CA LEU A 86 -3.70 2.29 0.30
C LEU A 86 -3.57 1.63 -1.09
N PRO A 87 -3.66 2.37 -2.22
CA PRO A 87 -3.54 1.79 -3.55
C PRO A 87 -2.19 1.10 -3.74
N GLN A 88 -2.24 -0.18 -4.16
CA GLN A 88 -1.05 -0.98 -4.50
C GLN A 88 -0.75 -0.82 -5.98
N LEU A 89 0.52 -0.67 -6.34
CA LEU A 89 0.98 -0.70 -7.73
C LEU A 89 1.50 -2.11 -8.05
N PRO A 90 1.03 -2.77 -9.13
CA PRO A 90 1.60 -4.02 -9.58
C PRO A 90 3.06 -3.80 -10.00
N LEU A 91 3.94 -4.67 -9.53
CA LEU A 91 5.36 -4.67 -9.91
C LEU A 91 5.74 -5.95 -10.63
N GLU A 92 6.71 -5.85 -11.51
CA GLU A 92 7.41 -6.98 -12.15
C GLU A 92 8.92 -6.70 -12.20
N ILE A 93 9.70 -7.77 -12.35
CA ILE A 93 11.13 -7.68 -12.67
C ILE A 93 11.26 -8.08 -14.14
N ASP A 94 11.80 -7.18 -14.97
CA ASP A 94 11.98 -7.46 -16.40
C ASP A 94 13.14 -8.43 -16.67
N ALA A 95 13.34 -8.79 -17.94
CA ALA A 95 14.40 -9.72 -18.35
C ALA A 95 15.83 -9.22 -18.05
N ASP A 96 16.00 -7.90 -17.89
CA ASP A 96 17.27 -7.26 -17.56
C ASP A 96 17.47 -7.12 -16.04
N GLY A 97 16.51 -7.57 -15.23
CA GLY A 97 16.54 -7.50 -13.76
C GLY A 97 16.07 -6.15 -13.19
N ASN A 98 15.46 -5.29 -13.99
CA ASN A 98 14.94 -4.00 -13.52
C ASN A 98 13.52 -4.13 -12.97
N LEU A 99 13.26 -3.42 -11.86
CA LEU A 99 11.93 -3.32 -11.30
C LEU A 99 11.07 -2.35 -12.12
N ARG A 100 9.91 -2.82 -12.60
CA ARG A 100 8.95 -2.03 -13.39
C ARG A 100 7.56 -2.06 -12.79
N ALA A 101 6.77 -1.03 -13.10
CA ALA A 101 5.33 -1.07 -12.89
C ALA A 101 4.68 -1.92 -13.98
N ALA A 102 3.89 -2.93 -13.59
CA ALA A 102 3.24 -3.87 -14.50
C ALA A 102 1.77 -3.48 -14.81
N GLY A 103 1.39 -2.23 -14.51
CA GLY A 103 0.02 -1.74 -14.69
C GLY A 103 -0.31 -0.54 -13.80
N ASN A 104 -1.60 -0.23 -13.73
CA ASN A 104 -2.14 0.88 -12.94
C ASN A 104 -2.30 0.50 -11.45
N PHE A 105 -2.46 1.51 -10.59
CA PHE A 105 -2.80 1.29 -9.18
C PHE A 105 -4.12 0.53 -9.05
N SER A 106 -4.22 -0.30 -8.00
CA SER A 106 -5.41 -1.09 -7.70
C SER A 106 -6.69 -0.30 -7.43
N GLN A 107 -6.57 1.02 -7.23
CA GLN A 107 -7.67 1.96 -7.08
C GLN A 107 -7.15 3.41 -7.20
N ARG A 108 -8.07 4.39 -7.16
CA ARG A 108 -7.72 5.82 -7.23
C ARG A 108 -6.82 6.26 -6.08
N VAL A 109 -5.69 6.88 -6.45
CA VAL A 109 -4.77 7.57 -5.53
C VAL A 109 -5.42 8.81 -4.93
N GLY A 110 -5.09 9.12 -3.67
CA GLY A 110 -5.52 10.36 -3.02
C GLY A 110 -6.61 10.20 -1.95
N PRO A 111 -7.18 11.30 -1.42
CA PRO A 111 -8.17 11.29 -0.35
C PRO A 111 -9.50 10.64 -0.73
N SER A 112 -10.39 10.42 0.23
CA SER A 112 -11.74 9.89 -0.01
C SER A 112 -12.79 10.97 -0.23
N TRP A 113 -13.59 10.81 -1.29
CA TRP A 113 -14.75 11.66 -1.61
C TRP A 113 -15.91 10.79 -2.11
N TRP A 114 -17.08 11.41 -2.30
CA TRP A 114 -18.40 10.75 -2.36
C TRP A 114 -18.52 9.62 -3.40
N ASN A 115 -17.72 9.67 -4.47
CA ASN A 115 -17.77 8.70 -5.58
C ASN A 115 -16.48 7.88 -5.75
N VAL A 116 -15.52 7.97 -4.83
CA VAL A 116 -14.23 7.29 -4.99
C VAL A 116 -14.34 5.77 -4.73
N ARG A 117 -15.36 5.35 -3.97
CA ARG A 117 -15.62 3.94 -3.61
C ARG A 117 -16.51 3.21 -4.63
N SER A 118 -17.22 3.95 -5.47
CA SER A 118 -18.29 3.41 -6.33
C SER A 118 -17.85 3.07 -7.76
N ARG A 119 -16.58 3.29 -8.13
CA ARG A 119 -16.04 2.97 -9.45
C ARG A 119 -14.86 2.01 -9.35
N PRO A 120 -14.99 0.75 -9.82
CA PRO A 120 -13.84 -0.10 -10.08
C PRO A 120 -12.90 0.61 -11.06
N THR A 121 -11.60 0.56 -10.83
CA THR A 121 -10.60 1.01 -11.81
C THR A 121 -10.49 -0.09 -12.88
N ASN A 122 -11.27 0.03 -13.95
CA ASN A 122 -11.19 -0.79 -15.16
C ASN A 122 -10.43 -0.03 -16.26
N ASP A 123 -9.28 0.53 -15.91
CA ASP A 123 -8.42 1.30 -16.82
C ASP A 123 -7.07 0.58 -16.98
#